data_AF-A0A535IQU6-F1
#
_entry.id   AF-A0A535IQU6-F1
#
_cell.length_a   1.000
_cell.length_b   1.000
_cell.length_c   1.000
_cell.angle_alpha   90.00
_cell.angle_beta   90.00
_cell.angle_gamma   90.00
#
_symmetry.space_group_name_H-M   'P 1'
#
loop_
_entity.id
_entity.type
_entity.pdbx_description
1 polymer ?
#
loop_
_entity_poly.entity_id
_entity_poly.type
_entity_poly.pdbx_seq_one_letter_code
_entity_poly.pdbx_strand_id
1 'polypeptide(L)'
;TSMFVASLVFVLSKKRMPGLPWWLWILMLLPMAWDGITQMFGWRESTWVLRIVTGTLFGLGNIWFVLPLIQKSLVETLPAQISR
;
A
#
# COMPACT_ATOMS: atom_id res chain seq x y z
N THR A 1 -10.98 0.97 -4.74
CA THR A 1 -10.64 1.05 -6.18
C THR A 1 -9.14 1.16 -6.42
N SER A 2 -8.44 2.11 -5.80
CA SER A 2 -6.98 2.27 -5.94
C SER A 2 -6.20 0.99 -5.62
N MET A 3 -6.52 0.30 -4.52
CA MET A 3 -5.90 -0.98 -4.18
C MET A 3 -6.15 -2.08 -5.22
N PHE A 4 -7.38 -2.19 -5.73
CA PHE A 4 -7.70 -3.17 -6.77
C PHE A 4 -6.90 -2.93 -8.05
N VAL A 5 -6.86 -1.67 -8.50
CA VAL A 5 -6.07 -1.26 -9.69
C VAL A 5 -4.58 -1.50 -9.46
N ALA A 6 -4.05 -1.10 -8.29
CA ALA A 6 -2.66 -1.31 -7.94
C ALA A 6 -2.29 -2.80 -7.90
N SER A 7 -3.16 -3.64 -7.33
CA SER A 7 -2.97 -5.09 -7.30
C SER A 7 -3.03 -5.70 -8.69
N LEU A 8 -3.95 -5.24 -9.54
CA LEU A 8 -4.04 -5.69 -10.93
C LEU A 8 -2.76 -5.33 -11.71
N VAL A 9 -2.30 -4.08 -11.58
CA VAL A 9 -1.03 -3.64 -12.18
C VAL A 9 0.14 -4.45 -11.66
N PHE A 10 0.20 -4.75 -10.36
CA PHE A 10 1.24 -5.57 -9.75
C PHE A 10 1.28 -6.98 -10.38
N VAL A 11 0.13 -7.66 -10.42
CA VAL A 11 0.02 -9.02 -10.95
C VAL A 11 0.33 -9.05 -12.45
N LEU A 12 -0.20 -8.10 -13.22
CA LEU A 12 0.03 -8.01 -14.67
C LEU A 12 1.47 -7.64 -15.01
N SER A 13 2.14 -6.85 -14.16
CA SER A 13 3.51 -6.42 -14.42
C SER A 13 4.49 -7.60 -14.46
N LYS A 14 4.18 -8.73 -13.80
CA LYS A 14 5.03 -9.95 -13.65
C LYS A 14 6.48 -9.71 -13.19
N LYS A 15 6.87 -8.46 -12.93
CA LYS A 15 8.19 -8.04 -12.49
C LYS A 15 8.26 -8.15 -10.97
N ARG A 16 9.39 -8.67 -10.48
CA ARG A 16 9.78 -8.60 -9.06
C ARG A 16 10.05 -7.13 -8.72
N MET A 17 9.04 -6.40 -8.26
CA MET A 17 9.24 -5.02 -7.85
C MET A 17 10.10 -4.96 -6.58
N PRO A 18 11.05 -4.01 -6.49
CA PRO A 18 11.78 -3.79 -5.25
C PRO A 18 10.78 -3.40 -4.15
N GLY A 19 10.93 -4.05 -2.99
CA GLY A 19 10.08 -3.77 -1.83
C GLY A 19 10.26 -2.32 -1.39
N LEU A 20 9.15 -1.66 -1.08
CA LEU A 20 9.18 -0.30 -0.55
C LEU A 20 9.78 -0.34 0.87
N PRO A 21 10.73 0.54 1.23
CA PRO A 21 11.19 0.61 2.61
C PRO A 21 10.07 1.11 3.52
N TRP A 22 10.02 0.60 4.75
CA TRP A 22 8.92 0.83 5.68
C TRP A 22 8.63 2.31 5.97
N TRP A 23 9.66 3.16 5.97
CA TRP A 23 9.52 4.60 6.19
C TRP A 23 8.82 5.30 5.02
N LEU A 24 9.08 4.90 3.77
CA LEU A 24 8.38 5.41 2.59
C LEU A 24 6.92 4.96 2.60
N TRP A 25 6.66 3.73 3.04
CA TRP A 25 5.29 3.25 3.21
C TRP A 25 4.52 4.12 4.21
N ILE A 26 5.09 4.39 5.39
CA ILE A 26 4.45 5.29 6.37
C ILE A 26 4.23 6.69 5.78
N LEU A 27 5.22 7.24 5.06
CA LEU A 27 5.08 8.55 4.42
C LEU A 27 3.90 8.60 3.45
N MET A 28 3.62 7.52 2.72
CA MET A 28 2.47 7.42 1.82
C MET A 28 1.12 7.28 2.55
N LEU A 29 1.11 6.80 3.80
CA LEU A 29 -0.10 6.69 4.64
C LEU A 29 -0.46 8.02 5.31
N LEU A 30 0.55 8.83 5.67
CA LEU A 30 0.36 10.06 6.44
C LEU A 30 -0.67 11.03 5.86
N PRO A 31 -0.72 11.31 4.55
CA PRO A 31 -1.70 12.26 4.00
C PRO A 31 -3.15 11.84 4.23
N MET A 32 -3.45 10.54 4.11
CA MET A 32 -4.79 10.02 4.37
C MET A 32 -5.10 10.02 5.86
N ALA A 33 -4.15 9.59 6.70
CA ALA A 33 -4.35 9.57 8.15
C ALA A 33 -4.63 10.99 8.67
N TRP A 34 -3.85 11.97 8.21
CA TRP A 34 -4.03 13.37 8.56
C TRP A 34 -5.39 13.92 8.09
N ASP A 35 -5.73 13.69 6.83
CA ASP A 35 -7.01 14.16 6.27
C ASP A 35 -8.21 13.52 7.00
N GLY A 36 -8.16 12.21 7.25
CA GLY A 36 -9.21 11.50 7.98
C GLY A 36 -9.36 11.96 9.43
N ILE A 37 -8.25 12.17 10.14
CA ILE A 37 -8.26 12.65 11.53
C ILE A 37 -8.83 14.08 11.60
N THR A 38 -8.30 15.00 10.79
CA THR A 38 -8.77 16.40 10.81
C THR A 38 -10.23 16.54 10.39
N GLN A 39 -10.69 15.69 9.45
CA GLN A 39 -12.11 15.62 9.07
C GLN A 39 -12.98 15.02 10.18
N MET A 40 -12.52 13.99 10.91
CA MET A 40 -13.27 13.36 12.00
C MET A 40 -13.54 14.33 13.16
N PHE A 41 -12.61 15.24 13.44
CA PHE A 41 -12.78 16.29 14.45
C PHE A 41 -13.48 17.56 13.91
N GLY A 42 -13.88 17.58 12.64
CA GLY A 42 -14.56 18.72 12.02
C GLY A 42 -13.67 19.96 11.85
N TRP A 43 -12.35 19.82 11.93
CA TRP A 43 -11.41 20.95 11.79
C TRP A 43 -11.33 21.45 10.34
N ARG A 44 -11.69 20.60 9.38
CA ARG A 44 -11.69 20.91 7.95
C ARG A 44 -12.63 19.98 7.20
N GLU A 45 -13.28 20.52 6.18
CA GLU A 45 -14.00 19.74 5.17
C GLU A 45 -13.00 19.12 4.17
N SER A 46 -13.00 17.79 4.06
CA SER A 46 -12.18 17.11 3.05
C SER A 46 -12.84 17.21 1.67
N THR A 47 -12.12 17.82 0.73
CA THR A 47 -12.58 17.98 -0.65
C THR A 47 -12.48 16.68 -1.45
N TRP A 48 -13.32 16.51 -2.47
CA TRP A 48 -13.32 15.30 -3.30
C TRP A 48 -11.95 15.02 -3.96
N VAL A 49 -11.22 16.07 -4.35
CA VAL A 49 -9.86 15.97 -4.92
C VAL A 49 -8.90 15.38 -3.89
N LEU A 50 -8.94 15.90 -2.66
CA LEU A 50 -8.05 15.45 -1.60
C LEU A 50 -8.27 13.96 -1.28
N ARG A 51 -9.54 13.54 -1.18
CA ARG A 51 -9.90 12.13 -0.96
C ARG A 51 -9.39 11.20 -2.04
N ILE A 52 -9.41 11.62 -3.31
CA ILE A 52 -8.89 10.80 -4.41
C ILE A 52 -7.37 10.70 -4.32
N VAL A 53 -6.67 11.81 -4.05
CA VAL A 53 -5.21 11.85 -3.96
C VAL A 53 -4.70 11.05 -2.77
N THR A 54 -5.20 11.34 -1.56
CA THR A 54 -4.80 10.62 -0.34
C THR A 54 -5.24 9.15 -0.41
N GLY A 55 -6.45 8.89 -0.92
CA GLY A 55 -7.01 7.60 -1.32
C GLY A 55 -6.09 6.73 -2.17
N THR A 56 -5.52 7.35 -3.20
CA THR A 56 -4.67 6.68 -4.18
C THR A 56 -3.28 6.43 -3.61
N LEU A 57 -2.68 7.41 -2.93
CA LEU A 57 -1.39 7.25 -2.24
C LEU A 57 -1.44 6.13 -1.20
N PHE A 58 -2.48 6.12 -0.35
CA PHE A 58 -2.68 5.07 0.64
C PHE A 58 -2.81 3.69 -0.01
N GLY A 59 -3.65 3.56 -1.05
CA GLY A 59 -3.87 2.29 -1.74
C GLY A 59 -2.60 1.77 -2.42
N LEU A 60 -1.89 2.63 -3.16
CA LEU A 60 -0.64 2.29 -3.83
C LEU A 60 0.46 1.92 -2.83
N GLY A 61 0.60 2.70 -1.75
CA GLY A 61 1.59 2.43 -0.71
C GLY A 61 1.39 1.06 -0.07
N ASN A 62 0.15 0.73 0.30
CA ASN A 62 -0.16 -0.58 0.89
C ASN A 62 0.14 -1.74 -0.06
N ILE A 63 -0.30 -1.66 -1.32
CA ILE A 63 -0.07 -2.74 -2.28
C ILE A 63 1.42 -2.89 -2.62
N TRP A 64 2.13 -1.79 -2.82
CA TRP A 64 3.58 -1.81 -3.10
C TRP A 64 4.37 -2.36 -1.91
N PHE A 65 3.96 -2.06 -0.67
CA PHE A 65 4.67 -2.59 0.50
C PHE A 65 4.33 -4.06 0.76
N VAL A 66 3.05 -4.41 0.79
CA VAL A 66 2.56 -5.72 1.26
C VAL A 66 2.81 -6.83 0.24
N LEU A 67 2.56 -6.62 -1.05
CA LEU A 67 2.67 -7.72 -2.03
C LEU A 67 4.11 -8.24 -2.20
N PRO A 68 5.15 -7.40 -2.36
CA PRO A 68 6.54 -7.87 -2.37
C PRO A 68 6.95 -8.53 -1.05
N LEU A 69 6.47 -8.05 0.09
CA LEU A 69 6.77 -8.64 1.40
C LEU A 69 6.21 -10.06 1.48
N ILE A 70 4.93 -10.25 1.16
CA ILE A 70 4.29 -11.57 1.09
C ILE A 70 5.04 -12.47 0.11
N GLN A 71 5.37 -11.97 -1.09
CA GLN A 71 6.07 -12.75 -2.10
C GLN A 71 7.46 -13.21 -1.62
N LYS A 72 8.18 -12.38 -0.87
CA LYS A 72 9.46 -12.77 -0.26
C LYS A 72 9.26 -13.84 0.81
N SER A 73 8.32 -13.64 1.73
CA SER A 73 8.04 -14.59 2.82
C SER A 73 7.60 -15.95 2.29
N LEU A 74 6.77 -16.00 1.24
CA LEU A 74 6.36 -17.25 0.60
C LEU A 74 7.54 -17.97 -0.04
N VAL A 75 8.38 -17.27 -0.80
CA VAL A 75 9.55 -17.87 -1.46
C VAL A 75 10.57 -18.40 -0.44
N GLU A 76 10.70 -17.77 0.72
CA GLU A 76 11.57 -18.21 1.80
C GLU A 76 11.03 -19.42 2.58
N THR A 77 9.71 -19.44 2.86
CA THR A 77 9.09 -20.50 3.68
C THR A 77 8.84 -21.81 2.94
N LEU A 78 8.51 -21.76 1.65
CA LEU A 78 8.23 -22.95 0.83
C LEU A 78 9.37 -23.99 0.81
N PRO A 79 10.64 -23.63 0.53
CA PRO A 79 11.74 -24.61 0.54
C PRO A 79 12.05 -25.14 1.95
N ALA A 80 11.88 -24.34 3.00
CA ALA A 80 12.13 -24.75 4.39
C ALA A 80 11.08 -25.76 4.92
N GLN A 81 9.85 -25.71 4.41
CA GLN A 81 8.78 -26.66 4.73
C GLN A 81 8.99 -28.02 4.06
N ILE A 82 9.47 -28.04 2.80
CA ILE A 82 9.67 -29.29 2.03
C ILE A 82 10.83 -30.13 2.58
N SER A 83 11.80 -29.50 3.26
CA SER A 83 12.97 -30.17 3.83
C SER A 83 12.77 -30.75 5.25
N ARG A 84 11.59 -30.59 5.86
CA ARG A 84 11.24 -31.13 7.18
C ARG A 84 10.34 -32.35 7.04
#